data_AF-A3XCP5-F1
#
_entry.id   AF-A3XCP5-F1
#
_cell.length_a   1.000
_cell.length_b   1.000
_cell.length_c   1.000
_cell.angle_alpha   90.00
_cell.angle_beta   90.00
_cell.angle_gamma   90.00
#
_symmetry.space_group_name_H-M   'P 1'
#
loop_
_entity.id
_entity.type
_entity.pdbx_description
1 polymer ?
#
loop_
_entity_poly.entity_id
_entity_poly.type
_entity_poly.pdbx_seq_one_letter_code
_entity_poly.pdbx_strand_id
1 'polypeptide(L)'
;MAAALDMPMPAEWQALGLTPGLSLRVFGMRRSGNHAILSWLQRNAPRGRSVFLNNCKPGTDPLHSSRGIEVNGEHASQKLAKRDLPKVTCDAGDGALLLVSYEDTSPAEFGISRLPSGSFNETLFSHNVLIYRSFLNWSASLLKKVQANSGYTLVRRNGIVLRTMDSYIRLLGLVRQAQELGLVAICYDRWMRSSEYRGELLRQIGLVAQDNSLGEVQSYGGGSSFQKQARSASELQTDTRWQQMQGDAEYQALLHLAARDPVLLNELEAVFPEDAAFLKSVAQQQPLPQGEGA
;
A
#
# COMPACT_ATOMS: atom_id res chain seq x y z
N MET A 1 39.43 21.28 13.29
CA MET A 1 38.81 20.32 12.35
C MET A 1 38.41 19.11 13.17
N ALA A 2 37.11 18.97 13.48
CA ALA A 2 36.63 17.79 14.18
C ALA A 2 36.73 16.61 13.21
N ALA A 3 37.52 15.61 13.55
CA ALA A 3 37.50 14.33 12.87
C ALA A 3 36.05 13.84 12.90
N ALA A 4 35.44 13.63 11.74
CA ALA A 4 34.21 12.89 11.65
C ALA A 4 34.50 11.52 12.28
N LEU A 5 33.92 11.26 13.45
CA LEU A 5 33.97 9.95 14.08
C LEU A 5 33.42 8.97 13.04
N ASP A 6 34.28 8.06 12.61
CA ASP A 6 33.96 7.01 11.64
C ASP A 6 32.93 6.10 12.34
N MET A 7 31.64 6.46 12.24
CA MET A 7 30.58 5.68 12.86
C MET A 7 30.52 4.35 12.13
N PRO A 8 30.62 3.22 12.84
CA PRO A 8 30.56 1.92 12.20
C PRO A 8 29.26 1.79 11.41
N MET A 9 29.37 1.29 10.18
CA MET A 9 28.21 1.06 9.31
C MET A 9 27.17 0.21 10.05
N PRO A 10 25.89 0.63 10.09
CA PRO A 10 24.81 -0.16 10.69
C PRO A 10 24.81 -1.62 10.19
N ALA A 11 24.53 -2.55 11.10
CA ALA A 11 24.54 -3.99 10.78
C ALA A 11 23.54 -4.33 9.67
N GLU A 12 22.43 -3.62 9.60
CA GLU A 12 21.42 -3.73 8.54
C GLU A 12 21.99 -3.41 7.16
N TRP A 13 22.83 -2.39 7.04
CA TRP A 13 23.49 -2.02 5.77
C TRP A 13 24.59 -3.00 5.39
N GLN A 14 25.31 -3.54 6.37
CA GLN A 14 26.25 -4.64 6.13
C GLN A 14 25.52 -5.90 5.62
N ALA A 15 24.39 -6.26 6.25
CA ALA A 15 23.56 -7.38 5.84
C ALA A 15 22.89 -7.16 4.48
N LEU A 16 22.56 -5.91 4.14
CA LEU A 16 22.06 -5.53 2.82
C LEU A 16 23.16 -5.49 1.76
N GLY A 17 24.43 -5.30 2.13
CA GLY A 17 25.55 -5.22 1.18
C GLY A 17 25.68 -3.87 0.46
N LEU A 18 24.95 -2.84 0.91
CA LEU A 18 25.06 -1.46 0.43
C LEU A 18 24.53 -0.50 1.50
N THR A 19 24.89 0.78 1.37
CA THR A 19 24.34 1.87 2.19
C THR A 19 23.29 2.64 1.37
N PRO A 20 21.99 2.55 1.71
CA PRO A 20 20.96 3.31 1.01
C PRO A 20 21.17 4.82 1.18
N GLY A 21 20.89 5.58 0.13
CA GLY A 21 20.85 7.05 0.21
C GLY A 21 19.51 7.56 0.75
N LEU A 22 18.46 6.76 0.57
CA LEU A 22 17.13 7.00 1.09
C LEU A 22 16.47 5.64 1.36
N SER A 23 15.77 5.52 2.49
CA SER A 23 15.12 4.28 2.92
C SER A 23 13.67 4.57 3.30
N LEU A 24 12.73 3.93 2.61
CA LEU A 24 11.30 4.12 2.83
C LEU A 24 10.69 2.83 3.34
N ARG A 25 9.91 2.95 4.41
CA ARG A 25 9.00 1.88 4.83
C ARG A 25 7.58 2.23 4.42
N VAL A 26 6.96 1.34 3.65
CA VAL A 26 5.69 1.60 3.00
C VAL A 26 4.63 0.62 3.50
N PHE A 27 3.50 1.15 3.94
CA PHE A 27 2.34 0.38 4.40
C PHE A 27 1.15 0.67 3.51
N GLY A 28 0.37 -0.35 3.20
CA GLY A 28 -0.89 -0.13 2.51
C GLY A 28 -1.77 -1.37 2.46
N MET A 29 -3.08 -1.16 2.48
CA MET A 29 -4.04 -2.25 2.34
C MET A 29 -3.90 -2.88 0.96
N ARG A 30 -4.13 -4.19 0.83
CA ARG A 30 -4.21 -4.83 -0.49
C ARG A 30 -5.29 -4.16 -1.32
N ARG A 31 -4.98 -4.00 -2.61
CA ARG A 31 -5.82 -3.25 -3.58
C ARG A 31 -5.94 -1.73 -3.35
N SER A 32 -5.12 -1.14 -2.49
CA SER A 32 -5.03 0.32 -2.35
C SER A 32 -4.22 1.00 -3.46
N GLY A 33 -3.48 0.24 -4.28
CA GLY A 33 -2.61 0.79 -5.33
C GLY A 33 -1.11 0.65 -5.04
N ASN A 34 -0.73 -0.12 -4.00
CA ASN A 34 0.66 -0.37 -3.58
C ASN A 34 1.66 -0.50 -4.73
N HIS A 35 1.47 -1.46 -5.63
CA HIS A 35 2.41 -1.73 -6.72
C HIS A 35 2.64 -0.54 -7.66
N ALA A 36 1.58 0.20 -8.00
CA ALA A 36 1.69 1.35 -8.88
C ALA A 36 2.53 2.47 -8.25
N ILE A 37 2.30 2.75 -6.96
CA ILE A 37 3.06 3.76 -6.22
C ILE A 37 4.50 3.30 -5.97
N LEU A 38 4.73 2.04 -5.61
CA LEU A 38 6.07 1.49 -5.37
C LEU A 38 6.92 1.51 -6.66
N SER A 39 6.33 1.08 -7.78
CA SER A 39 6.97 1.18 -9.11
C SER A 39 7.29 2.63 -9.48
N TRP A 40 6.38 3.56 -9.20
CA TRP A 40 6.63 4.99 -9.39
C TRP A 40 7.76 5.53 -8.52
N LEU A 41 7.87 5.11 -7.26
CA LEU A 41 9.01 5.45 -6.40
C LEU A 41 10.32 4.90 -6.97
N GLN A 42 10.34 3.65 -7.46
CA GLN A 42 11.53 3.04 -8.09
C GLN A 42 11.95 3.77 -9.36
N ARG A 43 11.02 4.20 -10.22
CA ARG A 43 11.31 4.99 -11.43
C ARG A 43 11.91 6.37 -11.11
N ASN A 44 11.67 6.90 -9.91
CA ASN A 44 12.27 8.14 -9.41
C ASN A 44 13.47 7.91 -8.49
N ALA A 45 13.98 6.68 -8.39
CA ALA A 45 15.12 6.37 -7.56
C ALA A 45 16.39 7.09 -8.05
N PRO A 46 17.31 7.49 -7.15
CA PRO A 46 18.54 8.17 -7.53
C PRO A 46 19.36 7.37 -8.55
N ARG A 47 19.54 7.93 -9.75
CA ARG A 47 20.23 7.28 -10.89
C ARG A 47 19.58 5.95 -11.32
N GLY A 48 18.28 5.77 -11.05
CA GLY A 48 17.56 4.52 -11.30
C GLY A 48 17.91 3.36 -10.36
N ARG A 49 18.69 3.63 -9.30
CA ARG A 49 19.24 2.59 -8.42
C ARG A 49 18.32 2.34 -7.23
N SER A 50 17.78 1.13 -7.12
CA SER A 50 16.85 0.78 -6.05
C SER A 50 16.95 -0.67 -5.62
N VAL A 51 16.61 -0.93 -4.36
CA VAL A 51 16.30 -2.26 -3.84
C VAL A 51 14.91 -2.19 -3.24
N PHE A 52 14.01 -3.07 -3.70
CA PHE A 52 12.65 -3.15 -3.18
C PHE A 52 12.40 -4.53 -2.58
N LEU A 53 12.19 -4.55 -1.27
CA LEU A 53 11.77 -5.72 -0.49
C LEU A 53 10.25 -5.72 -0.39
N ASN A 54 9.62 -6.57 -1.19
CA ASN A 54 8.18 -6.59 -1.37
C ASN A 54 7.48 -7.50 -0.36
N ASN A 55 6.42 -6.97 0.26
CA ASN A 55 5.46 -7.68 1.11
C ASN A 55 6.18 -8.48 2.21
N CYS A 56 6.99 -7.77 2.98
CA CYS A 56 7.67 -8.30 4.15
C CYS A 56 6.66 -8.77 5.20
N LYS A 57 7.03 -9.80 5.96
CA LYS A 57 6.17 -10.29 7.04
C LYS A 57 6.19 -9.27 8.20
N PRO A 58 5.03 -8.77 8.66
CA PRO A 58 5.01 -7.80 9.75
C PRO A 58 5.50 -8.39 11.08
N GLY A 59 6.21 -7.58 11.85
CA GLY A 59 6.83 -7.96 13.11
C GLY A 59 8.11 -8.78 12.96
N THR A 60 8.70 -8.81 11.76
CA THR A 60 9.96 -9.52 11.49
C THR A 60 10.89 -8.66 10.65
N ASP A 61 12.18 -8.96 10.73
CA ASP A 61 13.22 -8.26 9.98
C ASP A 61 12.92 -8.31 8.45
N PRO A 62 12.79 -7.16 7.76
CA PRO A 62 12.47 -7.12 6.34
C PRO A 62 13.56 -7.74 5.46
N LEU A 63 14.83 -7.71 5.88
CA LEU A 63 15.96 -8.27 5.11
C LEU A 63 15.87 -9.80 4.98
N HIS A 64 15.10 -10.45 5.87
CA HIS A 64 14.93 -11.91 5.88
C HIS A 64 13.50 -12.38 5.62
N SER A 65 12.54 -11.45 5.56
CA SER A 65 11.11 -11.79 5.54
C SER A 65 10.35 -11.32 4.31
N SER A 66 11.03 -10.70 3.33
CA SER A 66 10.42 -10.32 2.06
C SER A 66 9.84 -11.53 1.31
N ARG A 67 8.76 -11.30 0.58
CA ARG A 67 8.14 -12.30 -0.31
C ARG A 67 8.58 -12.13 -1.76
N GLY A 68 9.08 -10.95 -2.11
CA GLY A 68 9.73 -10.68 -3.38
C GLY A 68 10.85 -9.66 -3.20
N ILE A 69 11.76 -9.64 -4.15
CA ILE A 69 12.84 -8.66 -4.25
C ILE A 69 12.92 -8.15 -5.68
N GLU A 70 13.09 -6.84 -5.81
CA GLU A 70 13.44 -6.19 -7.05
C GLU A 70 14.70 -5.35 -6.85
N VAL A 71 15.56 -5.32 -7.87
CA VAL A 71 16.79 -4.54 -7.90
C VAL A 71 16.77 -3.72 -9.18
N ASN A 72 16.89 -2.41 -9.06
CA ASN A 72 16.84 -1.44 -10.16
C ASN A 72 15.59 -1.58 -11.05
N GLY A 73 14.45 -1.92 -10.43
CA GLY A 73 13.16 -2.09 -11.11
C GLY A 73 12.93 -3.47 -11.73
N GLU A 74 13.90 -4.39 -11.61
CA GLU A 74 13.82 -5.74 -12.16
C GLU A 74 13.71 -6.80 -11.07
N HIS A 75 12.96 -7.88 -11.33
CA HIS A 75 12.84 -8.98 -10.38
C HIS A 75 14.17 -9.69 -10.16
N ALA A 76 14.53 -9.88 -8.89
CA ALA A 76 15.71 -10.64 -8.52
C ALA A 76 15.34 -11.99 -7.87
N SER A 77 16.31 -12.90 -7.79
CA SER A 77 16.06 -14.26 -7.29
C SER A 77 15.82 -14.29 -5.78
N GLN A 78 14.56 -14.51 -5.37
CA GLN A 78 14.19 -14.64 -3.96
C GLN A 78 14.94 -15.79 -3.26
N LYS A 79 15.22 -16.89 -3.97
CA LYS A 79 15.98 -18.02 -3.43
C LYS A 79 17.42 -17.63 -3.12
N LEU A 80 18.05 -16.83 -3.98
CA LEU A 80 19.41 -16.34 -3.76
C LEU A 80 19.43 -15.30 -2.64
N ALA A 81 18.50 -14.35 -2.64
CA ALA A 81 18.41 -13.30 -1.62
C ALA A 81 18.27 -13.85 -0.20
N LYS A 82 17.52 -14.96 -0.01
CA LYS A 82 17.40 -15.63 1.29
C LYS A 82 18.70 -16.25 1.80
N ARG A 83 19.64 -16.58 0.90
CA ARG A 83 20.92 -17.20 1.25
C ARG A 83 22.03 -16.16 1.38
N ASP A 84 22.02 -15.18 0.48
CA ASP A 84 23.09 -14.21 0.29
C ASP A 84 22.47 -12.94 -0.31
N LEU A 85 21.88 -12.11 0.56
CA LEU A 85 21.24 -10.86 0.16
C LEU A 85 22.24 -9.89 -0.49
N PRO A 86 23.44 -9.65 0.06
CA PRO A 86 24.44 -8.75 -0.54
C PRO A 86 24.76 -9.09 -1.99
N LYS A 87 24.86 -10.38 -2.33
CA LYS A 87 25.13 -10.83 -3.70
C LYS A 87 24.03 -10.47 -4.70
N VAL A 88 22.81 -10.24 -4.22
CA VAL A 88 21.67 -9.83 -5.06
C VAL A 88 21.58 -8.32 -5.18
N THR A 89 21.87 -7.60 -4.10
CA THR A 89 21.63 -6.16 -3.97
C THR A 89 22.82 -5.31 -4.36
N CYS A 90 24.06 -5.85 -4.37
CA CYS A 90 25.28 -5.10 -4.62
C CYS A 90 25.25 -4.30 -5.93
N ASP A 91 24.54 -4.79 -6.95
CA ASP A 91 24.42 -4.14 -8.26
C ASP A 91 23.64 -2.81 -8.21
N ALA A 92 22.83 -2.57 -7.17
CA ALA A 92 22.22 -1.26 -6.95
C ALA A 92 23.26 -0.22 -6.46
N GLY A 93 24.26 -0.66 -5.70
CA GLY A 93 25.34 0.17 -5.17
C GLY A 93 24.91 1.23 -4.13
N ASP A 94 25.90 1.87 -3.52
CA ASP A 94 25.67 2.88 -2.48
C ASP A 94 24.88 4.09 -2.98
N GLY A 95 24.04 4.63 -2.11
CA GLY A 95 23.13 5.73 -2.41
C GLY A 95 21.87 5.30 -3.17
N ALA A 96 21.60 4.00 -3.30
CA ALA A 96 20.35 3.48 -3.86
C ALA A 96 19.15 3.81 -2.96
N LEU A 97 17.95 3.81 -3.55
CA LEU A 97 16.69 3.85 -2.82
C LEU A 97 16.37 2.46 -2.25
N LEU A 98 16.21 2.33 -0.94
CA LEU A 98 15.64 1.13 -0.32
C LEU A 98 14.14 1.31 -0.10
N LEU A 99 13.33 0.39 -0.62
CA LEU A 99 11.91 0.30 -0.34
C LEU A 99 11.62 -0.99 0.43
N VAL A 100 10.92 -0.87 1.55
CA VAL A 100 10.41 -2.01 2.33
C VAL A 100 8.90 -1.88 2.40
N SER A 101 8.15 -2.82 1.81
CA SER A 101 6.69 -2.77 1.84
C SER A 101 6.04 -3.83 2.73
N TYR A 102 4.95 -3.44 3.36
CA TYR A 102 4.04 -4.29 4.12
C TYR A 102 2.63 -4.13 3.56
N GLU A 103 2.06 -5.22 3.04
CA GLU A 103 0.70 -5.23 2.49
C GLU A 103 -0.30 -5.78 3.51
N ASP A 104 -1.55 -5.31 3.46
CA ASP A 104 -2.62 -5.71 4.40
C ASP A 104 -2.22 -5.49 5.87
N THR A 105 -1.48 -4.41 6.13
CA THR A 105 -0.89 -4.09 7.44
C THR A 105 -1.02 -2.60 7.71
N SER A 106 -1.46 -2.24 8.92
CA SER A 106 -1.44 -0.85 9.42
C SER A 106 -0.39 -0.70 10.52
N PRO A 107 0.43 0.36 10.54
CA PRO A 107 1.36 0.62 11.65
C PRO A 107 0.67 0.72 13.01
N ALA A 108 -0.61 1.07 13.05
CA ALA A 108 -1.40 1.18 14.28
C ALA A 108 -1.64 -0.18 14.97
N GLU A 109 -1.34 -1.29 14.30
CA GLU A 109 -1.43 -2.65 14.87
C GLU A 109 -0.17 -3.03 15.67
N PHE A 110 0.82 -2.14 15.70
CA PHE A 110 2.11 -2.32 16.35
C PHE A 110 2.28 -1.36 17.53
N GLY A 111 3.19 -1.70 18.43
CA GLY A 111 3.48 -0.91 19.61
C GLY A 111 4.93 -1.09 20.05
N ILE A 112 5.28 -0.51 21.20
CA ILE A 112 6.67 -0.50 21.70
C ILE A 112 7.23 -1.92 21.88
N SER A 113 6.39 -2.88 22.27
CA SER A 113 6.78 -4.28 22.48
C SER A 113 6.87 -5.11 21.18
N ARG A 114 6.32 -4.60 20.07
CA ARG A 114 6.31 -5.30 18.79
C ARG A 114 6.28 -4.27 17.66
N LEU A 115 7.45 -4.01 17.10
CA LEU A 115 7.63 -3.06 16.01
C LEU A 115 7.26 -3.69 14.66
N PRO A 116 6.83 -2.90 13.65
CA PRO A 116 6.43 -3.43 12.34
C PRO A 116 7.57 -4.16 11.61
N SER A 117 8.82 -3.69 11.77
CA SER A 117 10.00 -4.27 11.13
C SER A 117 10.81 -5.18 12.06
N GLY A 118 10.22 -5.63 13.17
CA GLY A 118 10.84 -6.59 14.08
C GLY A 118 12.12 -6.04 14.72
N SER A 119 13.25 -6.72 14.49
CA SER A 119 14.57 -6.34 15.02
C SER A 119 15.27 -5.24 14.21
N PHE A 120 14.75 -4.89 13.04
CA PHE A 120 15.36 -3.87 12.20
C PHE A 120 15.32 -2.51 12.89
N ASN A 121 16.43 -1.79 12.88
CA ASN A 121 16.50 -0.47 13.49
C ASN A 121 15.59 0.53 12.73
N GLU A 122 14.47 0.87 13.37
CA GLU A 122 13.45 1.82 12.88
C GLU A 122 13.99 3.20 12.51
N THR A 123 15.06 3.64 13.18
CA THR A 123 15.70 4.95 12.93
C THR A 123 16.44 5.01 11.60
N LEU A 124 16.67 3.86 10.97
CA LEU A 124 17.29 3.77 9.65
C LEU A 124 16.32 4.05 8.52
N PHE A 125 15.01 4.15 8.76
CA PHE A 125 14.05 4.60 7.76
C PHE A 125 13.99 6.13 7.71
N SER A 126 14.22 6.70 6.53
CA SER A 126 14.07 8.14 6.30
C SER A 126 12.61 8.58 6.39
N HIS A 127 11.68 7.77 5.88
CA HIS A 127 10.25 8.03 5.97
C HIS A 127 9.41 6.76 6.15
N ASN A 128 8.30 6.94 6.84
CA ASN A 128 7.19 5.99 6.85
C ASN A 128 6.09 6.50 5.93
N VAL A 129 5.69 5.68 4.96
CA VAL A 129 4.73 6.01 3.91
C VAL A 129 3.47 5.19 4.11
N LEU A 130 2.30 5.84 4.07
CA LEU A 130 0.99 5.21 4.10
C LEU A 130 0.32 5.34 2.73
N ILE A 131 -0.05 4.21 2.12
CA ILE A 131 -0.82 4.18 0.88
C ILE A 131 -2.27 3.89 1.23
N TYR A 132 -3.15 4.80 0.82
CA TYR A 132 -4.58 4.70 1.09
C TYR A 132 -5.40 5.16 -0.13
N ARG A 133 -6.68 4.83 -0.11
CA ARG A 133 -7.57 4.97 -1.27
C ARG A 133 -9.02 5.14 -0.82
N SER A 134 -9.89 5.74 -1.64
CA SER A 134 -11.31 5.85 -1.33
C SER A 134 -11.91 4.48 -0.99
N PHE A 135 -12.73 4.46 0.05
CA PHE A 135 -13.33 3.26 0.59
C PHE A 135 -14.19 2.54 -0.44
N LEU A 136 -15.00 3.26 -1.21
CA LEU A 136 -15.88 2.64 -2.22
C LEU A 136 -15.06 1.87 -3.26
N ASN A 137 -14.07 2.50 -3.85
CA ASN A 137 -13.25 1.86 -4.89
C ASN A 137 -12.33 0.76 -4.34
N TRP A 138 -11.79 0.97 -3.13
CA TRP A 138 -10.95 -0.01 -2.47
C TRP A 138 -11.72 -1.27 -2.07
N SER A 139 -12.85 -1.12 -1.38
CA SER A 139 -13.70 -2.22 -0.92
C SER A 139 -14.23 -3.06 -2.10
N ALA A 140 -14.67 -2.41 -3.19
CA ALA A 140 -15.07 -3.10 -4.43
C ALA A 140 -13.90 -3.93 -5.01
N SER A 141 -12.70 -3.33 -5.07
CA SER A 141 -11.49 -4.00 -5.58
C SER A 141 -11.07 -5.19 -4.74
N LEU A 142 -11.17 -5.07 -3.42
CA LEU A 142 -10.87 -6.11 -2.45
C LEU A 142 -11.87 -7.26 -2.57
N LEU A 143 -13.17 -6.96 -2.55
CA LEU A 143 -14.23 -7.96 -2.65
C LEU A 143 -14.10 -8.74 -3.96
N LYS A 144 -13.98 -8.04 -5.10
CA LYS A 144 -13.81 -8.69 -6.42
C LYS A 144 -12.61 -9.63 -6.46
N LYS A 145 -11.49 -9.26 -5.81
CA LYS A 145 -10.30 -10.13 -5.70
C LYS A 145 -10.61 -11.40 -4.90
N VAL A 146 -11.31 -11.25 -3.79
CA VAL A 146 -11.65 -12.35 -2.89
C VAL A 146 -12.69 -13.29 -3.54
N GLN A 147 -13.66 -12.74 -4.27
CA GLN A 147 -14.65 -13.48 -5.06
C GLN A 147 -14.02 -14.34 -6.17
N ALA A 148 -12.92 -13.88 -6.77
CA ALA A 148 -12.22 -14.61 -7.83
C ALA A 148 -11.57 -15.93 -7.34
N ASN A 149 -11.54 -16.18 -6.02
CA ASN A 149 -11.08 -17.45 -5.47
C ASN A 149 -12.25 -18.42 -5.30
N SER A 150 -12.31 -19.44 -6.15
CA SER A 150 -13.37 -20.47 -6.13
C SER A 150 -13.39 -21.32 -4.86
N GLY A 151 -12.26 -21.41 -4.13
CA GLY A 151 -12.17 -22.12 -2.86
C GLY A 151 -12.71 -21.34 -1.65
N TYR A 152 -13.16 -20.10 -1.84
CA TYR A 152 -13.72 -19.29 -0.75
C TYR A 152 -15.25 -19.30 -0.79
N THR A 153 -15.85 -19.77 0.30
CA THR A 153 -17.29 -19.64 0.57
C THR A 153 -17.66 -18.19 0.85
N LEU A 154 -18.94 -17.84 0.69
CA LEU A 154 -19.47 -16.50 1.01
C LEU A 154 -19.05 -16.02 2.41
N VAL A 155 -19.18 -16.88 3.42
CA VAL A 155 -18.78 -16.58 4.81
C VAL A 155 -17.28 -16.27 4.90
N ARG A 156 -16.43 -17.08 4.24
CA ARG A 156 -14.98 -16.86 4.26
C ARG A 156 -14.60 -15.55 3.57
N ARG A 157 -15.25 -15.21 2.46
CA ARG A 157 -15.01 -13.96 1.72
C ARG A 157 -15.34 -12.75 2.58
N ASN A 158 -16.55 -12.71 3.15
CA ASN A 158 -17.00 -11.62 4.02
C ASN A 158 -16.12 -11.51 5.27
N GLY A 159 -15.75 -12.63 5.91
CA GLY A 159 -14.84 -12.62 7.05
C GLY A 159 -13.45 -12.03 6.73
N ILE A 160 -12.93 -12.25 5.51
CA ILE A 160 -11.69 -11.60 5.07
C ILE A 160 -11.90 -10.10 4.87
N VAL A 161 -12.95 -9.71 4.15
CA VAL A 161 -13.22 -8.31 3.83
C VAL A 161 -13.44 -7.49 5.10
N LEU A 162 -14.28 -7.94 6.03
CA LEU A 162 -14.57 -7.22 7.28
C LEU A 162 -13.34 -7.04 8.16
N ARG A 163 -12.49 -8.07 8.31
CA ARG A 163 -11.20 -7.91 9.02
C ARG A 163 -10.29 -6.90 8.34
N THR A 164 -10.27 -6.89 7.00
CA THR A 164 -9.46 -5.94 6.25
C THR A 164 -10.01 -4.51 6.37
N MET A 165 -11.33 -4.35 6.47
CA MET A 165 -11.98 -3.05 6.74
C MET A 165 -11.58 -2.48 8.09
N ASP A 166 -11.55 -3.31 9.14
CA ASP A 166 -11.11 -2.87 10.47
C ASP A 166 -9.66 -2.35 10.47
N SER A 167 -8.74 -3.02 9.77
CA SER A 167 -7.37 -2.51 9.54
C SER A 167 -7.34 -1.22 8.72
N TYR A 168 -8.22 -1.07 7.73
CA TYR A 168 -8.33 0.14 6.92
C TYR A 168 -8.83 1.34 7.73
N ILE A 169 -9.81 1.15 8.63
CA ILE A 169 -10.27 2.19 9.56
C ILE A 169 -9.11 2.70 10.41
N ARG A 170 -8.31 1.79 10.99
CA ARG A 170 -7.10 2.16 11.75
C ARG A 170 -6.07 2.92 10.89
N LEU A 171 -5.90 2.51 9.63
CA LEU A 171 -5.02 3.22 8.69
C LEU A 171 -5.51 4.65 8.42
N LEU A 172 -6.82 4.86 8.25
CA LEU A 172 -7.38 6.22 8.06
C LEU A 172 -7.13 7.11 9.29
N GLY A 173 -7.24 6.56 10.49
CA GLY A 173 -6.89 7.29 11.72
C GLY A 173 -5.44 7.78 11.74
N LEU A 174 -4.49 7.01 11.20
CA LEU A 174 -3.11 7.44 11.01
C LEU A 174 -2.96 8.47 9.89
N VAL A 175 -3.70 8.33 8.80
CA VAL A 175 -3.69 9.29 7.69
C VAL A 175 -4.10 10.68 8.17
N ARG A 176 -5.12 10.79 9.04
CA ARG A 176 -5.54 12.08 9.63
C ARG A 176 -4.45 12.75 10.45
N GLN A 177 -3.64 11.94 11.13
CA GLN A 177 -2.54 12.40 12.01
C GLN A 177 -1.18 12.39 11.30
N ALA A 178 -1.14 12.14 9.98
CA ALA A 178 0.10 11.85 9.29
C ALA A 178 1.14 12.96 9.43
N GLN A 179 0.73 14.22 9.32
CA GLN A 179 1.64 15.36 9.46
C GLN A 179 2.23 15.45 10.89
N GLU A 180 1.40 15.27 11.92
CA GLU A 180 1.81 15.34 13.32
C GLU A 180 2.76 14.18 13.68
N LEU A 181 2.54 13.01 13.08
CA LEU A 181 3.35 11.80 13.28
C LEU A 181 4.56 11.70 12.34
N GLY A 182 4.80 12.70 11.48
CA GLY A 182 5.90 12.68 10.51
C GLY A 182 5.77 11.59 9.43
N LEU A 183 4.55 11.12 9.15
CA LEU A 183 4.23 10.14 8.14
C LEU A 183 3.93 10.82 6.79
N VAL A 184 4.26 10.13 5.70
CA VAL A 184 3.89 10.57 4.34
C VAL A 184 2.67 9.78 3.89
N ALA A 185 1.51 10.42 3.79
CA ALA A 185 0.28 9.78 3.32
C ALA A 185 0.06 10.01 1.81
N ILE A 186 0.01 8.92 1.05
CA ILE A 186 -0.22 8.93 -0.40
C ILE A 186 -1.64 8.43 -0.70
N CYS A 187 -2.51 9.35 -1.09
CA CYS A 187 -3.84 9.02 -1.60
C CYS A 187 -3.73 8.53 -3.03
N TYR A 188 -4.03 7.26 -3.29
CA TYR A 188 -3.95 6.68 -4.62
C TYR A 188 -4.83 7.40 -5.65
N ASP A 189 -6.03 7.82 -5.27
CA ASP A 189 -6.96 8.46 -6.21
C ASP A 189 -6.46 9.85 -6.64
N ARG A 190 -5.85 10.62 -5.72
CA ARG A 190 -5.18 11.88 -6.05
C ARG A 190 -3.89 11.64 -6.83
N TRP A 191 -3.10 10.65 -6.43
CA TRP A 191 -1.86 10.24 -7.10
C TRP A 191 -2.13 9.89 -8.57
N MET A 192 -3.23 9.20 -8.86
CA MET A 192 -3.62 8.85 -10.21
C MET A 192 -4.00 10.09 -11.05
N ARG A 193 -4.69 11.07 -10.45
CA ARG A 193 -5.29 12.21 -11.16
C ARG A 193 -4.41 13.44 -11.31
N SER A 194 -3.46 13.70 -10.41
CA SER A 194 -2.68 14.95 -10.40
C SER A 194 -1.17 14.70 -10.45
N SER A 195 -0.54 15.14 -11.54
CA SER A 195 0.93 15.19 -11.66
C SER A 195 1.59 16.08 -10.63
N GLU A 196 0.91 17.17 -10.25
CA GLU A 196 1.38 18.14 -9.26
C GLU A 196 1.46 17.47 -7.89
N TYR A 197 0.41 16.74 -7.50
CA TYR A 197 0.39 15.98 -6.25
C TYR A 197 1.47 14.90 -6.20
N ARG A 198 1.73 14.21 -7.32
CA ARG A 198 2.86 13.26 -7.40
C ARG A 198 4.21 13.97 -7.23
N GLY A 199 4.41 15.09 -7.92
CA GLY A 199 5.66 15.87 -7.80
C GLY A 199 5.90 16.38 -6.37
N GLU A 200 4.84 16.84 -5.71
CA GLU A 200 4.89 17.28 -4.32
C GLU A 200 5.29 16.14 -3.36
N LEU A 201 4.73 14.95 -3.54
CA LEU A 201 5.08 13.77 -2.75
C LEU A 201 6.55 13.37 -2.92
N LEU A 202 7.09 13.41 -4.15
CA LEU A 202 8.52 13.13 -4.37
C LEU A 202 9.39 14.14 -3.63
N ARG A 203 9.05 15.43 -3.71
CA ARG A 203 9.75 16.50 -2.98
C ARG A 203 9.68 16.30 -1.47
N GLN A 204 8.51 15.94 -0.94
CA GLN A 204 8.31 15.65 0.49
C GLN A 204 9.18 14.47 0.97
N ILE A 205 9.34 13.45 0.13
CA ILE A 205 10.14 12.25 0.40
C ILE A 205 11.66 12.48 0.16
N GLY A 206 12.03 13.59 -0.47
CA GLY A 206 13.43 13.89 -0.82
C GLY A 206 13.91 13.23 -2.13
N LEU A 207 12.98 12.82 -3.01
CA LEU A 207 13.28 12.31 -4.34
C LEU A 207 13.17 13.43 -5.39
N VAL A 208 14.05 13.38 -6.39
CA VAL A 208 13.95 14.22 -7.58
C VAL A 208 13.03 13.54 -8.58
N ALA A 209 12.09 14.28 -9.15
CA ALA A 209 11.21 13.77 -10.20
C ALA A 209 12.00 13.47 -11.48
N GLN A 210 12.30 12.19 -11.72
CA GLN A 210 12.88 11.66 -12.95
C GLN A 210 11.78 11.22 -13.92
N ASP A 211 10.76 10.53 -13.41
CA ASP A 211 9.60 10.07 -14.17
C ASP A 211 8.32 10.22 -13.34
N ASN A 212 7.61 11.32 -13.59
CA ASN A 212 6.38 11.65 -12.87
C ASN A 212 5.10 11.16 -13.57
N SER A 213 5.22 10.26 -14.56
CA SER A 213 4.09 9.63 -15.23
C SER A 213 3.50 8.49 -14.38
N LEU A 214 2.34 7.96 -14.77
CA LEU A 214 1.73 6.80 -14.12
C LEU A 214 2.45 5.48 -14.42
N GLY A 215 3.30 5.44 -15.44
CA GLY A 215 4.02 4.23 -15.87
C GLY A 215 3.11 3.16 -16.49
N GLU A 216 3.66 1.97 -16.64
CA GLU A 216 2.96 0.79 -17.16
C GLU A 216 2.18 0.05 -16.07
N VAL A 217 1.16 -0.72 -16.49
CA VAL A 217 0.44 -1.60 -15.55
C VAL A 217 1.28 -2.84 -15.28
N GLN A 218 1.79 -2.96 -14.05
CA GLN A 218 2.47 -4.18 -13.65
C GLN A 218 1.50 -5.38 -13.66
N SER A 219 1.91 -6.45 -14.35
CA SER A 219 1.13 -7.69 -14.51
C SER A 219 1.14 -8.56 -13.24
N TYR A 220 2.11 -8.34 -12.35
CA TYR A 220 2.32 -9.06 -11.09
C TYR A 220 1.64 -8.35 -9.90
N GLY A 221 1.35 -9.10 -8.83
CA GLY A 221 0.40 -8.67 -7.76
C GLY A 221 -1.06 -9.03 -8.04
N GLY A 222 -1.30 -9.85 -9.08
CA GLY A 222 -2.61 -10.33 -9.47
C GLY A 222 -3.46 -9.32 -10.24
N GLY A 223 -2.82 -8.31 -10.86
CA GLY A 223 -3.41 -7.34 -11.79
C GLY A 223 -4.61 -6.57 -11.24
N SER A 224 -5.30 -5.81 -12.10
CA SER A 224 -6.62 -5.29 -11.76
C SER A 224 -7.60 -6.44 -11.57
N SER A 225 -8.33 -6.44 -10.44
CA SER A 225 -9.41 -7.40 -10.19
C SER A 225 -10.52 -7.32 -11.24
N PHE A 226 -10.60 -6.20 -11.97
CA PHE A 226 -11.63 -5.92 -12.97
C PHE A 226 -11.13 -6.11 -14.40
N GLN A 227 -9.87 -5.78 -14.68
CA GLN A 227 -9.32 -5.77 -16.04
C GLN A 227 -7.94 -6.43 -16.07
N LYS A 228 -7.89 -7.72 -16.38
CA LYS A 228 -6.65 -8.50 -16.42
C LYS A 228 -5.75 -8.17 -17.63
N GLN A 229 -6.27 -7.45 -18.63
CA GLN A 229 -5.59 -7.19 -19.90
C GLN A 229 -5.22 -5.72 -20.14
N ALA A 230 -5.48 -4.82 -19.18
CA ALA A 230 -5.13 -3.42 -19.33
C ALA A 230 -3.60 -3.26 -19.43
N ARG A 231 -3.15 -2.49 -20.42
CA ARG A 231 -1.73 -2.27 -20.71
C ARG A 231 -1.22 -0.95 -20.12
N SER A 232 -2.11 0.02 -19.93
CA SER A 232 -1.78 1.34 -19.36
C SER A 232 -2.60 1.67 -18.11
N ALA A 233 -2.00 2.43 -17.18
CA ALA A 233 -2.66 2.78 -15.92
C ALA A 233 -3.97 3.58 -16.13
N SER A 234 -4.05 4.33 -17.23
CA SER A 234 -5.23 5.06 -17.68
C SER A 234 -6.42 4.17 -18.08
N GLU A 235 -6.17 2.94 -18.54
CA GLU A 235 -7.23 2.01 -18.93
C GLU A 235 -7.96 1.39 -17.73
N LEU A 236 -7.38 1.49 -16.54
CA LEU A 236 -7.78 0.68 -15.39
C LEU A 236 -9.10 1.10 -14.72
N GLN A 237 -9.72 2.20 -15.18
CA GLN A 237 -10.96 2.82 -14.67
C GLN A 237 -11.11 2.67 -13.17
N THR A 238 -10.02 2.95 -12.45
CA THR A 238 -9.90 2.48 -11.08
C THR A 238 -10.88 3.20 -10.17
N ASP A 239 -11.16 4.46 -10.47
CA ASP A 239 -11.99 5.38 -9.71
C ASP A 239 -13.50 5.16 -9.85
N THR A 240 -13.92 4.28 -10.76
CA THR A 240 -15.33 3.92 -10.98
C THR A 240 -15.62 2.44 -10.69
N ARG A 241 -14.69 1.73 -10.02
CA ARG A 241 -14.84 0.28 -9.75
C ARG A 241 -16.05 -0.06 -8.90
N TRP A 242 -16.42 0.80 -7.96
CA TRP A 242 -17.61 0.60 -7.14
C TRP A 242 -18.90 0.66 -7.97
N GLN A 243 -18.93 1.49 -9.03
CA GLN A 243 -20.07 1.59 -9.95
C GLN A 243 -20.27 0.28 -10.71
N GLN A 244 -19.17 -0.38 -11.10
CA GLN A 244 -19.20 -1.69 -11.75
C GLN A 244 -19.75 -2.81 -10.84
N MET A 245 -19.81 -2.59 -9.52
CA MET A 245 -20.35 -3.52 -8.53
C MET A 245 -21.73 -3.12 -8.00
N GLN A 246 -22.40 -2.11 -8.58
CA GLN A 246 -23.73 -1.68 -8.12
C GLN A 246 -24.77 -2.82 -8.13
N GLY A 247 -24.71 -3.75 -9.08
CA GLY A 247 -25.60 -4.92 -9.14
C GLY A 247 -25.13 -6.15 -8.34
N ASP A 248 -23.97 -6.10 -7.68
CA ASP A 248 -23.43 -7.24 -6.94
C ASP A 248 -24.03 -7.31 -5.52
N ALA A 249 -24.80 -8.36 -5.24
CA ALA A 249 -25.51 -8.51 -3.96
C ALA A 249 -24.57 -8.60 -2.74
N GLU A 250 -23.40 -9.22 -2.88
CA GLU A 250 -22.41 -9.33 -1.80
C GLU A 250 -21.80 -7.94 -1.50
N TYR A 251 -21.57 -7.14 -2.54
CA TYR A 251 -21.10 -5.76 -2.38
C TYR A 251 -22.18 -4.85 -1.79
N GLN A 252 -23.44 -4.98 -2.19
CA GLN A 252 -24.53 -4.21 -1.58
C GLN A 252 -24.66 -4.52 -0.08
N ALA A 253 -24.60 -5.80 0.31
CA ALA A 253 -24.59 -6.18 1.72
C ALA A 253 -23.41 -5.55 2.48
N LEU A 254 -22.22 -5.52 1.86
CA LEU A 254 -21.04 -4.85 2.42
C LEU A 254 -21.26 -3.35 2.63
N LEU A 255 -21.84 -2.65 1.64
CA LEU A 255 -22.14 -1.22 1.72
C LEU A 255 -23.15 -0.93 2.84
N HIS A 256 -24.19 -1.76 2.99
CA HIS A 256 -25.15 -1.60 4.09
C HIS A 256 -24.53 -1.78 5.48
N LEU A 257 -23.58 -2.71 5.62
CA LEU A 257 -22.79 -2.89 6.85
C LEU A 257 -21.90 -1.67 7.10
N ALA A 258 -21.11 -1.26 6.10
CA ALA A 258 -20.22 -0.10 6.19
C ALA A 258 -20.96 1.19 6.53
N ALA A 259 -22.14 1.40 5.94
CA ALA A 259 -23.01 2.54 6.19
C ALA A 259 -23.53 2.64 7.63
N ARG A 260 -23.40 1.57 8.43
CA ARG A 260 -23.86 1.48 9.82
C ARG A 260 -22.70 1.37 10.80
N ASP A 261 -21.46 1.51 10.33
CA ASP A 261 -20.27 1.57 11.18
C ASP A 261 -19.92 3.05 11.46
N PRO A 262 -20.25 3.58 12.66
CA PRO A 262 -19.98 4.97 12.98
C PRO A 262 -18.47 5.29 13.03
N VAL A 263 -17.63 4.31 13.34
CA VAL A 263 -16.17 4.51 13.40
C VAL A 263 -15.64 4.73 11.98
N LEU A 264 -16.06 3.88 11.04
CA LEU A 264 -15.72 4.07 9.62
C LEU A 264 -16.23 5.41 9.10
N LEU A 265 -17.49 5.76 9.35
CA LEU A 265 -18.08 7.01 8.85
C LEU A 265 -17.32 8.24 9.35
N ASN A 266 -16.94 8.28 10.63
CA ASN A 266 -16.17 9.38 11.19
C ASN A 266 -14.80 9.55 10.51
N GLU A 267 -14.11 8.45 10.24
CA GLU A 267 -12.83 8.49 9.53
C GLU A 267 -13.01 8.93 8.06
N LEU A 268 -14.07 8.46 7.40
CA LEU A 268 -14.37 8.86 6.02
C LEU A 268 -14.79 10.31 5.91
N GLU A 269 -15.55 10.88 6.85
CA GLU A 269 -15.91 12.30 6.79
C GLU A 269 -14.69 13.22 6.74
N ALA A 270 -13.64 12.86 7.46
CA ALA A 270 -12.40 13.62 7.49
C ALA A 270 -11.54 13.42 6.23
N VAL A 271 -11.50 12.20 5.68
CA VAL A 271 -10.53 11.82 4.64
C VAL A 271 -11.15 11.69 3.24
N PHE A 272 -12.39 11.21 3.14
CA PHE A 272 -13.17 10.99 1.92
C PHE A 272 -14.66 11.37 2.14
N PRO A 273 -14.98 12.67 2.25
CA PRO A 273 -16.35 13.12 2.60
C PRO A 273 -17.41 12.67 1.59
N GLU A 274 -17.06 12.49 0.32
CA GLU A 274 -17.95 11.96 -0.71
C GLU A 274 -18.35 10.50 -0.44
N ASP A 275 -17.40 9.65 -0.03
CA ASP A 275 -17.67 8.25 0.33
C ASP A 275 -18.56 8.19 1.58
N ALA A 276 -18.30 9.03 2.58
CA ALA A 276 -19.12 9.13 3.79
C ALA A 276 -20.56 9.57 3.46
N ALA A 277 -20.72 10.59 2.62
CA ALA A 277 -22.04 11.07 2.18
C ALA A 277 -22.81 9.99 1.42
N PHE A 278 -22.14 9.26 0.52
CA PHE A 278 -22.74 8.12 -0.17
C PHE A 278 -23.20 7.05 0.81
N LEU A 279 -22.35 6.61 1.75
CA LEU A 279 -22.73 5.59 2.73
C LEU A 279 -23.88 6.04 3.64
N LYS A 280 -23.94 7.32 4.03
CA LYS A 280 -25.08 7.88 4.78
C LYS A 280 -26.39 7.75 3.99
N SER A 281 -26.37 7.92 2.67
CA SER A 281 -27.56 7.68 1.83
C SER A 281 -27.95 6.20 1.79
N VAL A 282 -26.97 5.28 1.76
CA VAL A 282 -27.21 3.82 1.85
C VAL A 282 -27.81 3.43 3.21
N ALA A 283 -27.45 4.13 4.29
CA ALA A 283 -28.01 3.88 5.62
C ALA A 283 -29.54 4.15 5.68
N GLN A 284 -30.05 5.06 4.84
CA GLN A 284 -31.48 5.38 4.76
C GLN A 284 -32.29 4.34 3.99
N GLN A 285 -31.63 3.48 3.22
CA GLN A 285 -32.28 2.43 2.43
C GLN A 285 -32.49 1.17 3.28
N GLN A 286 -33.56 0.43 3.01
CA GLN A 286 -33.79 -0.88 3.64
C GLN A 286 -32.70 -1.87 3.18
N PRO A 287 -32.01 -2.56 4.10
CA PRO A 287 -30.85 -3.40 3.78
C PRO A 287 -31.18 -4.72 3.07
N LEU A 288 -32.46 -5.06 2.93
CA LEU A 288 -32.94 -6.20 2.16
C LEU A 288 -34.13 -5.73 1.32
N PRO A 289 -34.27 -6.18 0.05
CA PRO A 289 -35.52 -5.97 -0.67
C PRO A 289 -36.67 -6.56 0.13
N GLN A 290 -37.80 -5.83 0.21
CA GLN A 290 -39.06 -6.48 0.57
C GLN A 290 -39.25 -7.58 -0.47
N GLY A 291 -39.30 -8.84 -0.03
CA GLY A 291 -39.75 -9.90 -0.92
C GLY A 291 -41.07 -9.44 -1.50
N GLU A 292 -41.17 -9.34 -2.83
CA GLU A 292 -42.47 -9.20 -3.47
C GLU A 292 -43.31 -10.35 -2.93
N GLY A 293 -44.34 -10.00 -2.16
CA GLY A 293 -45.26 -10.98 -1.61
C GLY A 293 -45.83 -11.79 -2.78
N ALA A 294 -45.52 -13.08 -2.80
CA ALA A 294 -46.28 -14.06 -3.57
C ALA A 294 -47.64 -14.29 -2.90
#